data_AF-A0A535FTX8-F1
#
_entry.id   AF-A0A535FTX8-F1
#
_cell.length_a   1.000
_cell.length_b   1.000
_cell.length_c   1.000
_cell.angle_alpha   90.00
_cell.angle_beta   90.00
_cell.angle_gamma   90.00
#
_symmetry.space_group_name_H-M   'P 1'
#
loop_
_entity.id
_entity.type
_entity.pdbx_description
1 polymer ?
#
loop_
_entity_poly.entity_id
_entity_poly.type
_entity_poly.pdbx_seq_one_letter_code
_entity_poly.pdbx_strand_id
1 'polypeptide(L)'
;MNVAARLEQTASPGEIVVGERTASAAIHAFEFAGPETINVKGRRGVVCRRLIRELDEQRARGTGNLRPAFVGREQELDSLLDEYRQAVVVGRPRLLTLIGEAGVGKTALAGRLWERLEGESPRPLRMVGRCPAYGRGITYAPFAEILRSALRLLESDASNMVLDRLGPRPILGLTLGLDVAGDQHPLRARERLEEAWVDFLAALAEDQPLLIVLEDLHWGEEPLLDLVERVISDLQAPLTVVATARPDLPDGWRARLAESGTL
;
A
#
# COMPACT_ATOMS: atom_id res chain seq x y z
N MET A 1 -30.23 19.79 11.33
CA MET A 1 -30.74 18.52 11.88
C MET A 1 -29.67 17.46 11.66
N ASN A 2 -29.09 16.89 12.72
CA ASN A 2 -27.88 16.06 12.62
C ASN A 2 -28.24 14.56 12.62
N VAL A 3 -28.19 13.93 11.45
CA VAL A 3 -28.43 12.48 11.29
C VAL A 3 -27.31 11.67 11.95
N ALA A 4 -26.07 12.17 11.95
CA ALA A 4 -24.93 11.49 12.57
C ALA A 4 -25.09 11.35 14.09
N ALA A 5 -25.52 12.40 14.78
CA ALA A 5 -25.77 12.38 16.23
C ALA A 5 -26.86 11.39 16.67
N ARG A 6 -27.74 10.95 15.76
CA ARG A 6 -28.79 9.95 16.06
C ARG A 6 -28.36 8.53 15.74
N LEU A 7 -27.52 8.34 14.71
CA LEU A 7 -26.86 7.07 14.46
C LEU A 7 -25.96 6.70 15.65
N GLU A 8 -25.24 7.68 16.21
CA GLU A 8 -24.44 7.52 17.44
C GLU A 8 -25.28 7.02 18.61
N GLN A 9 -26.44 7.63 18.87
CA GLN A 9 -27.34 7.23 19.97
C GLN A 9 -27.95 5.84 19.82
N THR A 10 -27.86 5.24 18.63
CA THR A 10 -28.39 3.90 18.34
C THR A 10 -27.30 2.84 18.33
N ALA A 11 -26.03 3.24 18.30
CA ALA A 11 -24.89 2.34 18.34
C ALA A 11 -24.58 1.91 19.78
N SER A 12 -24.35 0.62 19.99
CA SER A 12 -23.80 0.12 21.26
C SER A 12 -22.31 0.46 21.36
N PRO A 13 -21.70 0.47 22.57
CA PRO A 13 -20.26 0.66 22.72
C PRO A 13 -19.46 -0.33 21.86
N GLY A 14 -18.57 0.19 21.00
CA GLY A 14 -17.77 -0.61 20.07
C GLY A 14 -18.45 -0.91 18.72
N GLU A 15 -19.70 -0.51 18.52
CA GLU A 15 -20.38 -0.64 17.22
C GLU A 15 -20.21 0.61 16.36
N ILE A 16 -20.02 0.41 15.06
CA ILE A 16 -20.04 1.48 14.06
C ILE A 16 -21.33 1.35 13.24
N VAL A 17 -22.20 2.35 13.34
CA VAL A 17 -23.44 2.44 12.58
C VAL A 17 -23.33 3.56 11.55
N VAL A 18 -23.58 3.23 10.29
CA VAL A 18 -23.49 4.18 9.17
C VAL A 18 -24.84 4.31 8.47
N GLY A 19 -25.12 5.48 7.91
CA GLY A 19 -26.30 5.65 7.05
C GLY A 19 -26.12 4.94 5.70
N GLU A 20 -27.21 4.64 5.01
CA GLU A 20 -27.19 3.88 3.74
C GLU A 20 -26.23 4.48 2.69
N ARG A 21 -26.16 5.81 2.56
CA ARG A 21 -25.24 6.46 1.61
C ARG A 21 -23.76 6.20 1.94
N THR A 22 -23.42 6.19 3.22
CA THR A 22 -22.06 5.91 3.69
C THR A 22 -21.75 4.43 3.54
N ALA A 23 -22.70 3.54 3.88
CA ALA A 23 -22.55 2.11 3.65
C ALA A 23 -22.30 1.79 2.17
N SER A 24 -23.10 2.36 1.26
CA SER A 24 -22.92 2.17 -0.18
C SER A 24 -21.59 2.70 -0.70
N ALA A 25 -21.10 3.83 -0.16
CA ALA A 25 -19.80 4.37 -0.55
C ALA A 25 -18.62 3.52 -0.06
N ALA A 26 -18.79 2.81 1.06
CA ALA A 26 -17.75 2.07 1.74
C ALA A 26 -17.90 0.54 1.61
N ILE A 27 -18.85 0.05 0.80
CA ILE A 27 -19.18 -1.38 0.70
C ILE A 27 -18.03 -2.25 0.14
N HIS A 28 -17.06 -1.62 -0.53
CA HIS A 28 -15.86 -2.30 -1.02
C HIS A 28 -14.77 -2.44 0.05
N ALA A 29 -14.80 -1.55 1.04
CA ALA A 29 -13.86 -1.46 2.16
C ALA A 29 -14.27 -2.32 3.35
N PHE A 30 -15.57 -2.54 3.51
CA PHE A 30 -16.16 -3.01 4.75
C PHE A 30 -17.37 -3.90 4.49
N GLU A 31 -17.52 -4.94 5.30
CA GLU A 31 -18.71 -5.77 5.34
C GLU A 31 -19.72 -5.15 6.28
N PHE A 32 -20.95 -4.96 5.79
CA PHE A 32 -22.05 -4.39 6.57
C PHE A 32 -23.15 -5.42 6.76
N ALA A 33 -23.80 -5.38 7.93
CA ALA A 33 -25.01 -6.13 8.19
C ALA A 33 -26.17 -5.68 7.29
N GLY A 34 -27.25 -6.46 7.31
CA GLY A 34 -28.49 -6.12 6.61
C GLY A 34 -29.03 -4.74 6.97
N PRO A 35 -29.78 -4.09 6.06
CA PRO A 35 -30.32 -2.76 6.31
C PRO A 35 -31.31 -2.76 7.47
N GLU A 36 -31.12 -1.84 8.40
CA GLU A 36 -32.02 -1.56 9.51
C GLU A 36 -32.67 -0.20 9.34
N THR A 37 -33.92 -0.06 9.78
CA THR A 37 -34.64 1.21 9.68
C THR A 37 -34.82 1.80 11.07
N ILE A 38 -34.23 2.96 11.30
CA ILE A 38 -34.39 3.71 12.56
C ILE A 38 -35.39 4.85 12.37
N ASN A 39 -36.27 5.04 13.35
CA ASN A 39 -37.21 6.15 13.34
C ASN A 39 -36.56 7.39 13.94
N VAL A 40 -36.48 8.45 13.13
CA VAL A 40 -35.95 9.74 13.58
C VAL A 40 -37.11 10.74 13.67
N LYS A 41 -37.22 11.49 14.78
CA LYS A 41 -38.26 12.54 14.91
C LYS A 41 -38.17 13.50 13.72
N GLY A 42 -39.24 13.57 12.91
CA GLY A 42 -39.33 14.43 11.73
C GLY A 42 -39.03 13.77 10.38
N ARG A 43 -38.62 12.48 10.35
CA ARG A 43 -38.46 11.70 9.11
C ARG A 43 -38.83 10.24 9.35
N ARG A 44 -39.75 9.69 8.55
CA ARG A 44 -40.06 8.24 8.62
C ARG A 44 -38.88 7.45 8.04
N GLY A 45 -38.35 6.54 8.83
CA GLY A 45 -37.39 5.50 8.44
C GLY A 45 -36.09 6.00 7.80
N VAL A 46 -35.05 6.19 8.60
CA VAL A 46 -33.68 6.31 8.10
C VAL A 46 -33.08 4.92 8.02
N VAL A 47 -32.66 4.51 6.82
CA VAL A 47 -31.96 3.25 6.62
C VAL A 47 -30.51 3.40 7.05
N CYS A 48 -30.05 2.51 7.92
CA CYS A 48 -28.69 2.41 8.41
C CYS A 48 -28.21 0.97 8.37
N ARG A 49 -26.89 0.79 8.48
CA ARG A 49 -26.25 -0.53 8.55
C ARG A 49 -25.19 -0.53 9.65
N ARG A 50 -25.04 -1.68 10.31
CA ARG A 50 -23.92 -1.94 11.23
C ARG A 50 -22.71 -2.44 10.46
N LEU A 51 -21.53 -1.93 10.79
CA LEU A 51 -20.26 -2.46 10.31
C LEU A 51 -19.99 -3.82 10.99
N ILE A 52 -19.74 -4.86 10.20
CA ILE A 52 -19.38 -6.20 10.69
C ILE A 52 -17.85 -6.31 10.80
N ARG A 53 -17.15 -6.01 9.72
CA ARG A 53 -15.67 -6.10 9.66
C ARG A 53 -15.12 -5.32 8.48
N GLU A 54 -13.81 -5.11 8.50
CA GLU A 54 -13.06 -4.61 7.36
C GLU A 54 -12.83 -5.70 6.29
N LEU A 55 -12.92 -5.28 5.03
CA LEU A 55 -12.70 -6.05 3.83
C LEU A 55 -11.44 -5.52 3.12
N ASP A 56 -10.29 -5.62 3.77
CA ASP A 56 -8.97 -5.27 3.23
C ASP A 56 -8.82 -3.79 2.82
N GLU A 57 -7.93 -3.05 3.49
CA GLU A 57 -7.67 -1.61 3.28
C GLU A 57 -7.39 -1.27 1.80
N GLN A 58 -6.82 -2.21 1.05
CA GLN A 58 -6.53 -2.10 -0.39
C GLN A 58 -7.76 -1.73 -1.23
N ARG A 59 -8.97 -2.13 -0.81
CA ARG A 59 -10.24 -1.86 -1.52
C ARG A 59 -10.94 -0.61 -1.02
N ALA A 60 -10.49 -0.03 0.09
CA ALA A 60 -11.27 0.94 0.85
C ALA A 60 -11.38 2.34 0.23
N ARG A 61 -10.52 2.66 -0.75
CA ARG A 61 -10.41 4.02 -1.30
C ARG A 61 -10.91 4.20 -2.73
N GLY A 62 -11.51 3.16 -3.30
CA GLY A 62 -12.32 3.32 -4.51
C GLY A 62 -13.74 3.73 -4.12
N THR A 63 -14.09 5.01 -4.22
CA THR A 63 -15.51 5.40 -4.26
C THR A 63 -16.19 4.56 -5.34
N GLY A 64 -17.14 3.73 -4.94
CA GLY A 64 -17.85 2.83 -5.84
C GLY A 64 -18.36 3.53 -7.11
N ASN A 65 -18.16 2.86 -8.24
CA ASN A 65 -18.76 3.10 -9.56
C ASN A 65 -18.57 4.45 -10.27
N LEU A 66 -17.88 5.43 -9.70
CA LEU A 66 -17.39 6.58 -10.46
C LEU A 66 -15.89 6.44 -10.59
N ARG A 67 -15.45 5.68 -11.60
CA ARG A 67 -14.09 5.81 -12.10
C ARG A 67 -14.00 7.23 -12.66
N PRO A 68 -13.24 8.17 -12.06
CA PRO A 68 -13.01 9.45 -12.71
C PRO A 68 -12.43 9.15 -14.10
N ALA A 69 -12.93 9.82 -15.14
CA ALA A 69 -12.40 9.64 -16.48
C ALA A 69 -10.90 9.96 -16.44
N PHE A 70 -10.07 8.97 -16.75
CA PHE A 70 -8.65 9.17 -16.91
C PHE A 70 -8.44 9.78 -18.29
N VAL A 71 -8.19 11.10 -18.33
CA VAL A 71 -8.09 11.88 -19.57
C VAL A 71 -6.81 12.72 -19.50
N GLY A 72 -6.04 12.73 -20.59
CA GLY A 72 -4.90 13.62 -20.75
C GLY A 72 -3.66 13.20 -19.98
N ARG A 73 -3.54 11.90 -19.67
CA ARG A 73 -2.38 11.29 -18.99
C ARG A 73 -1.91 9.99 -19.66
N GLU A 74 -2.28 9.83 -20.93
CA GLU A 74 -1.93 8.66 -21.74
C GLU A 74 -0.42 8.58 -21.97
N GLN A 75 0.25 9.71 -22.19
CA GLN A 75 1.70 9.76 -22.41
C GLN A 75 2.49 9.32 -21.16
N GLU A 76 2.10 9.78 -19.98
CA GLU A 76 2.70 9.37 -18.72
C GLU A 76 2.44 7.89 -18.45
N LEU A 77 1.23 7.39 -18.73
CA LEU A 77 0.90 5.97 -18.61
C LEU A 77 1.74 5.11 -19.56
N ASP A 78 1.88 5.51 -20.82
CA ASP A 78 2.70 4.81 -21.81
C ASP A 78 4.17 4.79 -21.39
N SER A 79 4.67 5.91 -20.86
CA SER A 79 6.03 6.00 -20.32
C SER A 79 6.25 5.03 -19.15
N LEU A 80 5.31 4.95 -18.20
CA LEU A 80 5.38 3.99 -17.09
C LEU A 80 5.35 2.53 -17.58
N LEU A 81 4.57 2.23 -18.61
CA LEU A 81 4.49 0.90 -19.20
C LEU A 81 5.79 0.51 -19.88
N ASP A 82 6.41 1.44 -20.62
CA ASP A 82 7.68 1.20 -21.29
C ASP A 82 8.80 0.99 -20.27
N GLU A 83 8.85 1.80 -19.22
CA GLU A 83 9.79 1.64 -18.11
C GLU A 83 9.64 0.28 -17.42
N TYR A 84 8.40 -0.15 -17.13
CA TYR A 84 8.15 -1.50 -16.60
C TYR A 84 8.67 -2.59 -17.54
N ARG A 85 8.36 -2.50 -18.85
CA ARG A 85 8.82 -3.49 -19.84
C ARG A 85 10.35 -3.52 -19.93
N GLN A 86 11.02 -2.37 -19.83
CA GLN A 86 12.47 -2.33 -19.78
C GLN A 86 13.03 -3.00 -18.53
N ALA A 87 12.42 -2.79 -17.35
CA ALA A 87 12.82 -3.51 -16.13
C ALA A 87 12.71 -5.03 -16.30
N VAL A 88 11.66 -5.51 -16.96
CA VAL A 88 11.45 -6.92 -17.29
C VAL A 88 12.51 -7.44 -18.26
N VAL A 89 12.76 -6.73 -19.37
CA VAL A 89 13.72 -7.15 -20.41
C VAL A 89 15.15 -7.17 -19.88
N VAL A 90 15.54 -6.14 -19.13
CA VAL A 90 16.90 -6.02 -18.59
C VAL A 90 17.10 -6.90 -17.35
N GLY A 91 16.02 -7.29 -16.67
CA GLY A 91 16.07 -8.06 -15.43
C GLY A 91 16.66 -7.26 -14.28
N ARG A 92 16.37 -5.96 -14.23
CA ARG A 92 16.91 -5.02 -13.23
C ARG A 92 15.81 -4.16 -12.62
N PRO A 93 15.94 -3.75 -11.36
CA PRO A 93 14.98 -2.89 -10.70
C PRO A 93 14.93 -1.50 -11.35
N ARG A 94 13.74 -0.90 -11.38
CA ARG A 94 13.52 0.51 -11.72
C ARG A 94 12.64 1.19 -10.69
N LEU A 95 12.95 2.44 -10.37
CA LEU A 95 12.16 3.30 -9.47
C LEU A 95 11.56 4.46 -10.25
N LEU A 96 10.24 4.46 -10.36
CA LEU A 96 9.46 5.50 -11.03
C LEU A 96 8.72 6.29 -9.97
N THR A 97 8.92 7.60 -9.92
CA THR A 97 8.25 8.46 -8.93
C THR A 97 7.29 9.42 -9.58
N LEU A 98 6.03 9.33 -9.17
CA LEU A 98 4.96 10.23 -9.54
C LEU A 98 4.96 11.40 -8.55
N ILE A 99 5.39 12.57 -8.99
CA ILE A 99 5.44 13.77 -8.15
C ILE A 99 4.26 14.67 -8.49
N GLY A 100 3.57 15.16 -7.47
CA GLY A 100 2.57 16.20 -7.67
C GLY A 100 1.73 16.47 -6.44
N GLU A 101 0.83 17.44 -6.54
CA GLU A 101 -0.03 17.84 -5.44
C GLU A 101 -1.07 16.77 -5.06
N ALA A 102 -1.66 16.91 -3.88
CA ALA A 102 -2.78 16.07 -3.46
C ALA A 102 -3.96 16.22 -4.45
N GLY A 103 -4.60 15.10 -4.81
CA GLY A 103 -5.74 15.11 -5.73
C GLY A 103 -5.40 15.21 -7.22
N VAL A 104 -4.12 15.34 -7.60
CA VAL A 104 -3.71 15.43 -9.03
C VAL A 104 -3.85 14.11 -9.81
N GLY A 105 -4.24 13.01 -9.15
CA GLY A 105 -4.49 11.72 -9.79
C GLY A 105 -3.32 10.72 -9.81
N LYS A 106 -2.31 10.87 -8.93
CA LYS A 106 -1.18 9.91 -8.84
C LYS A 106 -1.63 8.46 -8.57
N THR A 107 -2.46 8.25 -7.55
CA THR A 107 -3.04 6.92 -7.25
C THR A 107 -3.91 6.40 -8.39
N ALA A 108 -4.62 7.30 -9.10
CA ALA A 108 -5.39 6.90 -10.28
C ALA A 108 -4.47 6.43 -11.41
N LEU A 109 -3.36 7.14 -11.69
CA LEU A 109 -2.36 6.73 -12.68
C LEU A 109 -1.71 5.38 -12.33
N ALA A 110 -1.29 5.17 -11.08
CA ALA A 110 -0.75 3.88 -10.62
C ALA A 110 -1.79 2.75 -10.74
N GLY A 111 -3.06 3.02 -10.44
CA GLY A 111 -4.17 2.08 -10.65
C GLY A 111 -4.37 1.73 -12.12
N ARG A 112 -4.28 2.72 -13.02
CA ARG A 112 -4.40 2.51 -14.48
C ARG A 112 -3.23 1.73 -15.05
N LEU A 113 -2.02 1.96 -14.54
CA LEU A 113 -0.85 1.13 -14.86
C LEU A 113 -1.12 -0.33 -14.51
N TRP A 114 -1.58 -0.61 -13.28
CA TRP A 114 -1.92 -1.97 -12.88
C TRP A 114 -2.99 -2.61 -13.77
N GLU A 115 -4.06 -1.88 -14.12
CA GLU A 115 -5.09 -2.40 -15.03
C GLU A 115 -4.53 -2.85 -16.38
N ARG A 116 -3.47 -2.20 -16.88
CA ARG A 116 -2.81 -2.60 -18.12
C ARG A 116 -1.88 -3.78 -17.92
N LEU A 117 -1.12 -3.78 -16.81
CA LEU A 117 -0.17 -4.83 -16.49
C LEU A 117 -0.83 -6.15 -16.04
N GLU A 118 -2.07 -6.10 -15.55
CA GLU A 118 -2.83 -7.31 -15.17
C GLU A 118 -3.04 -8.27 -16.35
N GLY A 119 -3.06 -7.75 -17.59
CA GLY A 119 -3.15 -8.53 -18.82
C GLY A 119 -1.82 -8.93 -19.46
N GLU A 120 -0.68 -8.51 -18.89
CA GLU A 120 0.65 -8.88 -19.41
C GLU A 120 1.01 -10.33 -19.04
N SER A 121 1.89 -10.96 -19.83
CA SER A 121 2.38 -12.31 -19.60
C SER A 121 3.90 -12.34 -19.66
N PRO A 122 4.62 -12.67 -18.56
CA PRO A 122 4.07 -13.05 -17.25
C PRO A 122 3.37 -11.87 -16.54
N ARG A 123 2.28 -12.19 -15.83
CA ARG A 123 1.56 -11.21 -15.00
C ARG A 123 2.44 -10.84 -13.81
N PRO A 124 2.68 -9.55 -13.52
CA PRO A 124 3.49 -9.18 -12.37
C PRO A 124 2.78 -9.46 -11.04
N LEU A 125 3.57 -9.79 -10.02
CA LEU A 125 3.13 -9.77 -8.64
C LEU A 125 3.00 -8.31 -8.18
N ARG A 126 1.78 -7.84 -7.98
CA ARG A 126 1.54 -6.52 -7.40
C ARG A 126 1.51 -6.57 -5.89
N MET A 127 2.31 -5.70 -5.27
CA MET A 127 2.29 -5.42 -3.84
C MET A 127 2.19 -3.91 -3.65
N VAL A 128 1.48 -3.49 -2.60
CA VAL A 128 1.25 -2.08 -2.31
C VAL A 128 1.58 -1.86 -0.85
N GLY A 129 2.32 -0.80 -0.58
CA GLY A 129 2.65 -0.36 0.77
C GLY A 129 2.40 1.13 0.91
N ARG A 130 1.77 1.55 2.01
CA ARG A 130 1.46 2.95 2.26
C ARG A 130 2.30 3.54 3.39
N CYS A 131 2.76 4.77 3.19
CA CYS A 131 3.38 5.55 4.25
C CYS A 131 2.28 6.27 5.06
N PRO A 132 2.05 5.90 6.33
CA PRO A 132 1.10 6.62 7.18
C PRO A 132 1.67 7.98 7.57
N ALA A 133 0.81 9.01 7.65
CA ALA A 133 1.23 10.34 8.08
C ALA A 133 1.55 10.43 9.59
N TYR A 134 1.09 9.47 10.40
CA TYR A 134 1.34 9.40 11.84
C TYR A 134 1.05 7.98 12.38
N GLY A 135 1.76 7.59 13.45
CA GLY A 135 1.58 6.31 14.14
C GLY A 135 2.85 5.87 14.89
N ARG A 136 2.79 4.81 15.70
CA ARG A 136 3.96 4.17 16.32
C ARG A 136 4.42 2.99 15.47
N GLY A 137 5.73 2.73 15.39
CA GLY A 137 6.28 1.60 14.62
C GLY A 137 6.15 1.76 13.09
N ILE A 138 6.09 3.01 12.63
CA ILE A 138 5.71 3.36 11.26
C ILE A 138 6.87 3.39 10.26
N THR A 139 8.13 3.36 10.72
CA THR A 139 9.31 3.53 9.87
C THR A 139 9.26 2.60 8.65
N TYR A 140 8.93 1.32 8.83
CA TYR A 140 8.82 0.34 7.75
C TYR A 140 7.37 -0.05 7.41
N ALA A 141 6.36 0.73 7.82
CA ALA A 141 4.95 0.43 7.58
C ALA A 141 4.60 0.01 6.13
N PRO A 142 5.05 0.70 5.06
CA PRO A 142 4.74 0.26 3.70
C PRO A 142 5.36 -1.12 3.38
N PHE A 143 6.57 -1.40 3.85
CA PHE A 143 7.18 -2.71 3.67
C PHE A 143 6.52 -3.77 4.57
N ALA A 144 5.94 -3.39 5.71
CA ALA A 144 5.14 -4.27 6.55
C ALA A 144 3.87 -4.72 5.81
N GLU A 145 3.18 -3.80 5.13
CA GLU A 145 2.03 -4.13 4.27
C GLU A 145 2.43 -5.06 3.11
N ILE A 146 3.54 -4.75 2.43
CA ILE A 146 4.08 -5.58 1.35
C ILE A 146 4.40 -6.99 1.85
N LEU A 147 5.08 -7.12 2.98
CA LEU A 147 5.47 -8.40 3.55
C LEU A 147 4.24 -9.23 3.94
N ARG A 148 3.25 -8.59 4.58
CA ARG A 148 1.98 -9.26 4.93
C ARG A 148 1.24 -9.73 3.69
N SER A 149 1.14 -8.90 2.66
CA SER A 149 0.50 -9.24 1.39
C SER A 149 1.18 -10.44 0.70
N ALA A 150 2.51 -10.38 0.58
CA ALA A 150 3.31 -11.43 -0.06
C ALA A 150 3.21 -12.78 0.66
N LEU A 151 3.20 -12.76 1.99
CA LEU A 151 3.14 -13.97 2.82
C LEU A 151 1.73 -14.38 3.25
N ARG A 152 0.71 -13.61 2.83
CA ARG A 152 -0.70 -13.77 3.23
C ARG A 152 -0.90 -13.80 4.75
N LEU A 153 -0.21 -12.89 5.44
CA LEU A 153 -0.30 -12.71 6.88
C LEU A 153 -1.44 -11.74 7.23
N LEU A 154 -2.11 -12.03 8.34
CA LEU A 154 -3.08 -11.13 8.97
C LEU A 154 -2.41 -10.36 10.11
N GLU A 155 -2.94 -9.19 10.43
CA GLU A 155 -2.45 -8.40 11.57
C GLU A 155 -2.65 -9.14 12.91
N SER A 156 -3.68 -10.00 12.98
CA SER A 156 -4.01 -10.82 14.14
C SER A 156 -3.15 -12.09 14.27
N ASP A 157 -2.27 -12.39 13.32
CA ASP A 157 -1.48 -13.62 13.36
C ASP A 157 -0.50 -13.60 14.53
N ALA A 158 -0.40 -14.73 15.22
CA ALA A 158 0.52 -14.87 16.35
C ALA A 158 1.99 -14.80 15.87
N SER A 159 2.86 -14.19 16.67
CA SER A 159 4.26 -13.95 16.28
C SER A 159 5.02 -15.21 15.89
N ASN A 160 4.75 -16.35 16.51
CA ASN A 160 5.34 -17.64 16.13
C ASN A 160 4.93 -18.08 14.72
N MET A 161 3.65 -17.94 14.36
CA MET A 161 3.16 -18.24 13.02
C MET A 161 3.78 -17.29 11.98
N VAL A 162 3.92 -16.01 12.32
CA VAL A 162 4.60 -15.04 11.46
C VAL A 162 6.05 -15.48 11.22
N LEU A 163 6.79 -15.80 12.27
CA LEU A 163 8.18 -16.27 12.17
C LEU A 163 8.32 -17.54 11.33
N ASP A 164 7.41 -18.51 11.49
CA ASP A 164 7.40 -19.73 10.68
C ASP A 164 7.21 -19.40 9.17
N ARG A 165 6.38 -18.40 8.85
CA ARG A 165 6.15 -17.94 7.48
C ARG A 165 7.33 -17.17 6.89
N LEU A 166 8.10 -16.47 7.72
CA LEU A 166 9.35 -15.81 7.30
C LEU A 166 10.45 -16.83 6.99
N GLY A 167 10.34 -18.04 7.51
CA GLY A 167 11.25 -19.16 7.24
C GLY A 167 12.70 -18.79 7.55
N PRO A 168 13.64 -18.90 6.59
CA PRO A 168 15.06 -18.65 6.83
C PRO A 168 15.41 -17.17 7.03
N ARG A 169 14.45 -16.25 6.94
CA ARG A 169 14.66 -14.79 7.00
C ARG A 169 13.97 -14.15 8.22
N PRO A 170 14.21 -14.63 9.47
CA PRO A 170 13.50 -14.13 10.64
C PRO A 170 13.74 -12.64 10.90
N ILE A 171 14.85 -12.07 10.42
CA ILE A 171 15.18 -10.65 10.55
C ILE A 171 14.14 -9.72 9.90
N LEU A 172 13.42 -10.18 8.88
CA LEU A 172 12.28 -9.46 8.28
C LEU A 172 11.16 -9.18 9.29
N GLY A 173 11.13 -9.90 10.41
CA GLY A 173 10.23 -9.63 11.53
C GLY A 173 10.38 -8.22 12.12
N LEU A 174 11.55 -7.58 11.98
CA LEU A 174 11.74 -6.18 12.38
C LEU A 174 10.82 -5.23 11.62
N THR A 175 10.54 -5.50 10.34
CA THR A 175 9.58 -4.72 9.54
C THR A 175 8.17 -4.79 10.12
N LEU A 176 7.83 -5.89 10.81
CA LEU A 176 6.54 -6.10 11.46
C LEU A 176 6.55 -5.68 12.94
N GLY A 177 7.65 -5.11 13.43
CA GLY A 177 7.80 -4.72 14.84
C GLY A 177 8.07 -5.89 15.80
N LEU A 178 8.47 -7.06 15.29
CA LEU A 178 8.86 -8.20 16.13
C LEU A 178 10.29 -8.02 16.65
N ASP A 179 10.52 -8.42 17.90
CA ASP A 179 11.86 -8.45 18.47
C ASP A 179 12.62 -9.71 18.04
N VAL A 180 13.31 -9.59 16.90
CA VAL A 180 14.09 -10.68 16.27
C VAL A 180 15.57 -10.35 16.14
N ALA A 181 15.97 -9.13 16.53
CA ALA A 181 17.36 -8.69 16.50
C ALA A 181 18.16 -9.21 17.71
N GLY A 182 17.49 -9.51 18.84
CA GLY A 182 18.15 -9.86 20.09
C GLY A 182 19.11 -8.76 20.55
N ASP A 183 20.29 -9.13 21.05
CA ASP A 183 21.29 -8.18 21.56
C ASP A 183 22.14 -7.50 20.48
N GLN A 184 21.72 -7.56 19.21
CA GLN A 184 22.50 -6.99 18.11
C GLN A 184 22.49 -5.47 18.12
N HIS A 185 23.62 -4.89 17.70
CA HIS A 185 23.73 -3.45 17.50
C HIS A 185 22.72 -2.99 16.43
N PRO A 186 21.96 -1.88 16.64
CA PRO A 186 20.89 -1.45 15.74
C PRO A 186 21.30 -1.30 14.27
N LEU A 187 22.49 -0.74 14.02
CA LEU A 187 23.01 -0.59 12.65
C LEU A 187 23.19 -1.94 11.94
N ARG A 188 23.71 -2.96 12.63
CA ARG A 188 23.87 -4.30 12.05
C ARG A 188 22.54 -5.00 11.83
N ALA A 189 21.59 -4.83 12.76
CA ALA A 189 20.26 -5.38 12.59
C ALA A 189 19.57 -4.78 11.35
N ARG A 190 19.78 -3.47 11.11
CA ARG A 190 19.31 -2.76 9.93
C ARG A 190 19.98 -3.22 8.63
N GLU A 191 21.31 -3.34 8.59
CA GLU A 191 22.03 -3.86 7.41
C GLU A 191 21.51 -5.26 7.02
N ARG A 192 21.37 -6.16 8.01
CA ARG A 192 20.83 -7.51 7.78
C ARG A 192 19.37 -7.50 7.34
N LEU A 193 18.58 -6.55 7.82
CA LEU A 193 17.19 -6.38 7.40
C LEU A 193 17.14 -5.97 5.92
N GLU A 194 17.95 -4.99 5.52
CA GLU A 194 18.05 -4.50 4.15
C GLU A 194 18.51 -5.61 3.18
N GLU A 195 19.53 -6.39 3.57
CA GLU A 195 19.97 -7.58 2.82
C GLU A 195 18.86 -8.64 2.69
N ALA A 196 18.15 -8.94 3.79
CA ALA A 196 17.08 -9.92 3.77
C ALA A 196 15.90 -9.51 2.89
N TRP A 197 15.64 -8.20 2.74
CA TRP A 197 14.64 -7.67 1.81
C TRP A 197 15.05 -7.86 0.35
N VAL A 198 16.32 -7.62 0.02
CA VAL A 198 16.85 -7.90 -1.33
C VAL A 198 16.70 -9.38 -1.66
N ASP A 199 17.12 -10.27 -0.77
CA ASP A 199 17.00 -11.72 -0.94
C ASP A 199 15.56 -12.21 -1.03
N PHE A 200 14.65 -11.58 -0.28
CA PHE A 200 13.23 -11.90 -0.30
C PHE A 200 12.58 -11.51 -1.63
N LEU A 201 12.85 -10.30 -2.12
CA LEU A 201 12.34 -9.83 -3.41
C LEU A 201 12.96 -10.60 -4.57
N ALA A 202 14.25 -10.95 -4.50
CA ALA A 202 14.88 -11.82 -5.49
C ALA A 202 14.16 -13.16 -5.61
N ALA A 203 13.87 -13.81 -4.47
CA ALA A 203 13.14 -15.08 -4.45
C ALA A 203 11.71 -14.96 -5.00
N LEU A 204 10.99 -13.87 -4.69
CA LEU A 204 9.66 -13.63 -5.27
C LEU A 204 9.70 -13.41 -6.78
N ALA A 205 10.78 -12.80 -7.28
CA ALA A 205 10.94 -12.46 -8.68
C ALA A 205 11.35 -13.67 -9.56
N GLU A 206 11.69 -14.82 -8.96
CA GLU A 206 12.00 -16.05 -9.71
C GLU A 206 10.80 -16.57 -10.52
N ASP A 207 9.58 -16.40 -9.99
CA ASP A 207 8.35 -16.90 -10.62
C ASP A 207 7.75 -15.90 -11.62
N GLN A 208 7.87 -14.59 -11.34
CA GLN A 208 7.23 -13.52 -12.12
C GLN A 208 7.83 -12.15 -11.80
N PRO A 209 7.74 -11.15 -12.70
CA PRO A 209 8.14 -9.79 -12.41
C PRO A 209 7.40 -9.18 -11.22
N LEU A 210 8.03 -8.23 -10.54
CA LEU A 210 7.45 -7.57 -9.37
C LEU A 210 7.01 -6.14 -9.71
N LEU A 211 5.83 -5.76 -9.22
CA LEU A 211 5.36 -4.38 -9.21
C LEU A 211 5.06 -3.96 -7.76
N ILE A 212 5.90 -3.10 -7.20
CA ILE A 212 5.67 -2.50 -5.87
C ILE A 212 5.13 -1.10 -6.05
N VAL A 213 4.01 -0.77 -5.39
CA VAL A 213 3.50 0.60 -5.34
C VAL A 213 3.68 1.15 -3.93
N LEU A 214 4.47 2.23 -3.80
CA LEU A 214 4.68 2.94 -2.53
C LEU A 214 3.85 4.22 -2.51
N GLU A 215 2.82 4.24 -1.67
CA GLU A 215 1.94 5.40 -1.54
C GLU A 215 2.45 6.41 -0.51
N ASP A 216 2.30 7.70 -0.86
CA ASP A 216 2.58 8.83 0.02
C ASP A 216 4.03 8.87 0.57
N LEU A 217 5.05 8.53 -0.24
CA LEU A 217 6.46 8.40 0.16
C LEU A 217 7.07 9.65 0.83
N HIS A 218 6.46 10.83 0.63
CA HIS A 218 6.81 12.06 1.34
C HIS A 218 6.64 11.98 2.86
N TRP A 219 5.86 11.02 3.38
CA TRP A 219 5.80 10.70 4.82
C TRP A 219 6.85 9.68 5.28
N GLY A 220 7.61 9.11 4.36
CA GLY A 220 8.63 8.12 4.67
C GLY A 220 9.79 8.71 5.47
N GLU A 221 10.23 7.97 6.49
CA GLU A 221 11.43 8.29 7.26
C GLU A 221 12.69 7.85 6.51
N GLU A 222 13.84 8.43 6.84
CA GLU A 222 15.14 8.13 6.19
C GLU A 222 15.48 6.62 6.13
N PRO A 223 15.26 5.80 7.20
CA PRO A 223 15.55 4.37 7.11
C PRO A 223 14.70 3.61 6.09
N LEU A 224 13.50 4.10 5.76
CA LEU A 224 12.67 3.54 4.70
C LEU A 224 13.23 3.89 3.32
N LEU A 225 13.63 5.14 3.12
CA LEU A 225 14.18 5.61 1.86
C LEU A 225 15.48 4.85 1.53
N ASP A 226 16.34 4.70 2.51
CA ASP A 226 17.58 3.92 2.38
C ASP A 226 17.31 2.44 2.06
N LEU A 227 16.26 1.82 2.64
CA LEU A 227 15.85 0.46 2.28
C LEU A 227 15.39 0.37 0.82
N VAL A 228 14.59 1.35 0.35
CA VAL A 228 14.20 1.42 -1.06
C VAL A 228 15.45 1.56 -1.94
N GLU A 229 16.40 2.40 -1.57
CA GLU A 229 17.66 2.58 -2.31
C GLU A 229 18.45 1.29 -2.40
N ARG A 230 18.63 0.60 -1.27
CA ARG A 230 19.30 -0.70 -1.22
C ARG A 230 18.66 -1.69 -2.19
N VAL A 231 17.32 -1.78 -2.17
CA VAL A 231 16.59 -2.67 -3.09
C VAL A 231 16.85 -2.31 -4.54
N ILE A 232 16.80 -1.02 -4.89
CA ILE A 232 17.05 -0.57 -6.27
C ILE A 232 18.50 -0.78 -6.70
N SER A 233 19.48 -0.60 -5.81
CA SER A 233 20.89 -0.74 -6.15
C SER A 233 21.32 -2.21 -6.26
N ASP A 234 20.88 -3.06 -5.35
CA ASP A 234 21.46 -4.39 -5.18
C ASP A 234 20.65 -5.51 -5.83
N LEU A 235 19.33 -5.34 -5.97
CA LEU A 235 18.48 -6.37 -6.54
C LEU A 235 18.84 -6.66 -8.01
N GLN A 236 18.96 -7.94 -8.34
CA GLN A 236 19.31 -8.45 -9.67
C GLN A 236 18.11 -9.18 -10.29
N ALA A 237 16.95 -8.50 -10.33
CA ALA A 237 15.70 -9.10 -10.74
C ALA A 237 14.73 -8.05 -11.35
N PRO A 238 13.74 -8.47 -12.16
CA PRO A 238 12.76 -7.58 -12.75
C PRO A 238 11.79 -7.03 -11.69
N LEU A 239 12.08 -5.84 -11.17
CA LEU A 239 11.24 -5.11 -10.24
C LEU A 239 10.94 -3.72 -10.79
N THR A 240 9.68 -3.30 -10.73
CA THR A 240 9.32 -1.89 -10.89
C THR A 240 8.71 -1.38 -9.59
N VAL A 241 9.31 -0.35 -9.01
CA VAL A 241 8.77 0.40 -7.87
C VAL A 241 8.12 1.66 -8.40
N VAL A 242 6.83 1.85 -8.15
CA VAL A 242 6.10 3.09 -8.43
C VAL A 242 5.84 3.80 -7.11
N ALA A 243 6.57 4.88 -6.86
CA ALA A 243 6.38 5.71 -5.69
C ALA A 243 5.47 6.90 -6.01
N THR A 244 4.62 7.29 -5.08
CA THR A 244 3.88 8.56 -5.16
C THR A 244 4.38 9.51 -4.09
N ALA A 245 4.65 10.76 -4.48
CA ALA A 245 5.17 11.76 -3.56
C ALA A 245 4.58 13.14 -3.85
N ARG A 246 4.73 14.02 -2.86
CA ARG A 246 4.48 15.45 -3.00
C ARG A 246 5.77 16.18 -3.36
N PRO A 247 5.69 17.44 -3.84
CA PRO A 247 6.86 18.22 -4.22
C PRO A 247 7.78 18.64 -3.06
N ASP A 248 7.53 18.21 -1.83
CA ASP A 248 8.32 18.47 -0.62
C ASP A 248 9.20 17.27 -0.21
N LEU A 249 9.22 16.20 -1.03
CA LEU A 249 10.13 15.07 -0.85
C LEU A 249 11.59 15.56 -0.74
N PRO A 250 12.43 15.01 0.16
CA PRO A 250 13.79 15.51 0.39
C PRO A 250 14.64 15.60 -0.89
N ASP A 251 15.37 16.70 -1.07
CA ASP A 251 16.13 16.98 -2.30
C ASP A 251 17.19 15.92 -2.63
N GLY A 252 17.80 15.29 -1.62
CA GLY A 252 18.74 14.18 -1.83
C GLY A 252 18.08 12.99 -2.53
N TRP A 253 16.82 12.69 -2.19
CA TRP A 253 16.03 11.67 -2.85
C TRP A 253 15.58 12.13 -4.24
N ARG A 254 15.13 13.39 -4.39
CA ARG A 254 14.75 13.96 -5.70
C ARG A 254 15.90 13.96 -6.72
N ALA A 255 17.12 14.28 -6.28
CA ALA A 255 18.31 14.26 -7.12
C ALA A 255 18.62 12.84 -7.62
N ARG A 256 18.50 11.83 -6.74
CA ARG A 256 18.67 10.41 -7.08
C ARG A 256 17.55 9.87 -8.00
N LEU A 257 16.34 10.45 -7.90
CA LEU A 257 15.20 10.14 -8.77
C LEU A 257 15.35 10.70 -10.19
N ALA A 258 16.02 11.84 -10.37
CA ALA A 258 16.29 12.39 -11.70
C ALA A 258 17.14 11.45 -12.58
N GLU A 259 17.96 10.59 -11.95
CA GLU A 259 18.73 9.54 -12.62
C GLU A 259 17.88 8.28 -12.97
N SER A 260 16.68 8.14 -12.39
CA SER A 260 15.80 6.97 -12.52
C SER A 260 14.46 7.22 -13.24
N GLY A 261 14.22 8.45 -13.74
CA GLY A 261 13.02 8.82 -14.49
C GLY A 261 11.93 9.46 -13.60
N THR A 262 11.66 10.74 -13.82
CA THR A 262 10.56 11.49 -13.18
C THR A 262 9.47 11.78 -14.21
N LEU A 263 8.20 11.54 -13.85
CA LEU A 263 7.02 11.89 -14.65
C LEU A 263 6.10 12.84 -13.87
#